data_AF-A0A4Y2RCM5-F1
#
_entry.id   AF-A0A4Y2RCM5-F1
#
_cell.length_a   1.000
_cell.length_b   1.000
_cell.length_c   1.000
_cell.angle_alpha   90.00
_cell.angle_beta   90.00
_cell.angle_gamma   90.00
#
_symmetry.space_group_name_H-M   'P 1'
#
loop_
_entity.id
_entity.type
_entity.pdbx_description
1 polymer ?
#
loop_
_entity_poly.entity_id
_entity_poly.type
_entity_poly.pdbx_seq_one_letter_code
_entity_poly.pdbx_strand_id
1 'polypeptide(L)'
;MVLFPHQGKQMLMEGKVQQITEKQCAYPTDEKRRIICAIGNETNQASCEGDSGSAIFAPYGDEYQFFALGVTSVGPADCTPQHPDTYTDIYPYRSWIKSVANKLPKSVSETEAENKKKKPRNDGGGKGRRNKKKN
;
A
#
# COMPACT_ATOMS: atom_id res chain seq x y z
N MET A 1 8.83 -2.29 9.33
CA MET A 1 9.47 -0.98 9.04
C MET A 1 10.96 -1.13 9.18
N VAL A 2 11.69 -0.98 8.09
CA VAL A 2 13.12 -1.28 8.00
C VAL A 2 13.91 -0.25 8.80
N LEU A 3 14.96 -0.73 9.47
CA LEU A 3 15.84 -0.02 10.40
C LEU A 3 17.25 -0.44 9.98
N PHE A 4 17.98 0.36 9.21
CA PHE A 4 19.36 0.01 8.88
C PHE A 4 20.32 0.62 9.89
N PRO A 5 21.04 -0.17 10.71
CA PRO A 5 22.28 0.33 11.27
C PRO A 5 23.29 0.48 10.12
N HIS A 6 23.91 1.66 10.00
CA HIS A 6 24.87 2.06 8.97
C HIS A 6 26.12 1.12 8.83
N GLN A 7 26.19 0.03 9.60
CA GLN A 7 27.29 -0.96 9.60
C GLN A 7 26.84 -2.44 9.77
N GLY A 8 25.56 -2.77 9.55
CA GLY A 8 25.01 -4.13 9.70
C GLY A 8 24.96 -4.98 8.42
N LYS A 9 24.72 -6.29 8.57
CA LYS A 9 24.33 -7.18 7.44
C LYS A 9 23.08 -6.60 6.77
N GLN A 10 23.01 -6.69 5.43
CA GLN A 10 21.84 -6.29 4.64
C GLN A 10 20.66 -7.22 4.95
N MET A 11 19.93 -6.92 6.02
CA MET A 11 18.76 -7.65 6.46
C MET A 11 17.61 -6.67 6.57
N LEU A 12 16.43 -7.10 6.14
CA LEU A 12 15.20 -6.36 6.37
C LEU A 12 14.91 -6.37 7.87
N MET A 13 14.54 -5.22 8.41
CA MET A 13 14.24 -5.05 9.83
C MET A 13 12.79 -4.57 10.02
N GLU A 14 12.30 -4.70 11.25
CA GLU A 14 11.02 -4.12 11.66
C GLU A 14 11.14 -3.37 12.99
N GLY A 15 10.45 -2.24 13.09
CA GLY A 15 10.24 -1.49 14.33
C GLY A 15 8.75 -1.19 14.54
N LYS A 16 8.33 -1.12 15.81
CA LYS A 16 6.98 -0.71 16.20
C LYS A 16 7.03 0.76 16.59
N VAL A 17 6.17 1.55 15.98
CA VAL A 17 6.12 2.99 16.21
C VAL A 17 4.75 3.40 16.76
N GLN A 18 4.72 4.56 17.41
CA GLN A 18 3.52 5.20 17.92
C GLN A 18 3.28 6.50 17.17
N GLN A 19 2.05 6.69 16.67
CA GLN A 19 1.63 7.98 16.13
C GLN A 19 1.58 9.03 17.24
N ILE A 20 2.14 10.20 16.97
CA ILE A 20 2.23 11.31 17.93
C ILE A 20 1.44 12.53 17.45
N THR A 21 1.22 13.49 18.36
CA THR A 21 0.48 14.72 18.07
C THR A 21 1.33 15.77 17.36
N GLU A 22 0.69 16.75 16.73
CA GLU A 22 1.38 17.84 16.01
C GLU A 22 2.40 18.57 16.88
N LYS A 23 2.08 18.77 18.17
CA LYS A 23 2.96 19.48 19.12
C LYS A 23 4.29 18.77 19.35
N GLN A 24 4.31 17.45 19.18
CA GLN A 24 5.48 16.63 19.34
C GLN A 24 6.22 16.43 18.01
N CYS A 25 5.60 16.82 16.89
CA CYS A 25 6.22 16.74 15.59
C CYS A 25 6.97 18.03 15.26
N ALA A 26 8.18 17.92 14.73
CA ALA A 26 8.94 19.07 14.23
C ALA A 26 8.27 19.74 13.00
N TYR A 27 7.32 19.03 12.37
CA TYR A 27 6.58 19.47 11.21
C TYR A 27 5.10 19.63 11.57
N PRO A 28 4.42 20.70 11.12
CA PRO A 28 3.06 20.92 11.57
C PRO A 28 2.12 19.99 10.78
N THR A 29 1.41 19.10 11.49
CA THR A 29 0.65 17.98 10.90
C THR A 29 -0.78 18.32 10.50
N ASP A 30 -1.10 19.61 10.32
CA ASP A 30 -2.47 20.02 10.00
C ASP A 30 -3.03 19.25 8.78
N GLU A 31 -4.37 19.10 8.71
CA GLU A 31 -5.02 18.35 7.63
C GLU A 31 -4.63 18.85 6.23
N LYS A 32 -4.15 20.09 6.12
CA LYS A 32 -3.69 20.67 4.85
C LYS A 32 -2.36 20.05 4.39
N ARG A 33 -1.46 19.69 5.31
CA ARG A 33 -0.14 19.16 4.97
C ARG A 33 -0.12 17.67 4.65
N ARG A 34 -1.13 16.89 5.06
CA ARG A 34 -1.24 15.44 4.77
C ARG A 34 -0.02 14.67 5.27
N ILE A 35 0.36 14.92 6.52
CA ILE A 35 1.53 14.33 7.18
C ILE A 35 1.07 13.52 8.39
N ILE A 36 1.67 12.35 8.59
CA ILE A 36 1.60 11.57 9.82
C ILE A 36 2.96 11.67 10.50
N CYS A 37 2.99 11.87 11.81
CA CYS A 37 4.22 11.78 12.59
C CYS A 37 4.17 10.58 13.53
N ALA A 38 5.25 9.82 13.60
CA ALA A 38 5.39 8.70 14.51
C ALA A 38 6.80 8.62 15.08
N ILE A 39 6.91 8.05 16.28
CA ILE A 39 8.19 7.83 16.97
C ILE A 39 8.33 6.35 17.32
N GLY A 40 9.56 5.84 17.35
CA GLY A 40 9.85 4.48 17.80
C GLY A 40 9.34 4.22 19.21
N ASN A 41 8.74 3.04 19.44
CA ASN A 41 8.29 2.63 20.77
C ASN A 41 9.47 2.22 21.68
N GLU A 42 10.59 1.84 21.06
CA GLU A 42 11.81 1.42 21.75
C GLU A 42 12.93 2.42 21.48
N THR A 43 13.87 2.52 22.43
CA THR A 43 14.95 3.52 22.44
C THR A 43 16.03 3.31 21.38
N ASN A 44 15.87 2.34 20.49
CA ASN A 44 16.78 1.99 19.40
C ASN A 44 16.07 1.89 18.04
N GLN A 45 14.82 2.35 17.94
CA GLN A 45 14.03 2.30 16.71
C GLN A 45 13.88 3.69 16.11
N ALA A 46 14.53 3.91 14.97
CA ALA A 46 14.47 5.14 14.20
C ALA A 46 14.60 4.84 12.70
N SER A 47 13.86 5.56 11.86
CA SER A 47 14.15 5.49 10.42
C SER A 47 15.56 6.04 10.15
N CYS A 48 16.18 5.52 9.10
CA CYS A 48 17.54 5.88 8.73
C CYS A 48 17.66 6.12 7.22
N GLU A 49 18.87 6.46 6.79
CA GLU A 49 19.21 6.53 5.37
C GLU A 49 18.87 5.22 4.66
N GLY A 50 18.12 5.34 3.56
CA GLY A 50 17.61 4.19 2.80
C GLY A 50 16.17 3.78 3.13
N ASP A 51 15.58 4.28 4.22
CA ASP A 51 14.18 3.98 4.58
C ASP A 51 13.17 4.93 3.92
N SER A 52 13.63 5.98 3.21
CA SER A 52 12.77 6.90 2.44
C SER A 52 11.93 6.13 1.42
N GLY A 53 10.62 6.38 1.39
CA GLY A 53 9.67 5.67 0.53
C GLY A 53 9.14 4.35 1.11
N SER A 54 9.64 3.89 2.26
CA SER A 54 9.07 2.73 2.95
C SER A 54 7.66 3.02 3.47
N ALA A 55 6.85 1.98 3.64
CA ALA A 55 5.49 2.14 4.16
C ALA A 55 5.43 1.90 5.68
N ILE A 56 4.63 2.70 6.38
CA ILE A 56 4.17 2.43 7.73
C ILE A 56 2.81 1.74 7.69
N PHE A 57 2.65 0.70 8.50
CA PHE A 57 1.48 -0.16 8.48
C PHE A 57 0.73 -0.16 9.81
N ALA A 58 -0.58 -0.35 9.75
CA ALA A 58 -1.39 -0.71 10.90
C ALA A 58 -2.18 -2.00 10.62
N PRO A 59 -2.37 -2.87 11.63
CA PRO A 59 -3.17 -4.08 11.47
C PRO A 59 -4.63 -3.72 11.16
N TYR A 60 -5.28 -4.55 10.35
CA TYR A 60 -6.69 -4.40 9.97
C TYR A 60 -7.40 -5.76 10.04
N GLY A 61 -8.31 -5.93 11.00
CA GLY A 61 -9.04 -7.19 11.13
C GLY A 61 -8.16 -8.32 11.64
N ASP A 62 -8.09 -9.41 10.86
CA ASP A 62 -7.35 -10.63 11.23
C ASP A 62 -5.82 -10.43 11.22
N GLU A 63 -5.10 -11.40 11.78
CA GLU A 63 -3.66 -11.33 12.14
C GLU A 63 -2.69 -11.01 10.97
N TYR A 64 -3.12 -11.12 9.72
CA TYR A 64 -2.25 -10.95 8.53
C TYR A 64 -2.68 -9.85 7.57
N GLN A 65 -3.65 -9.03 7.96
CA GLN A 65 -4.14 -7.94 7.13
C GLN A 65 -3.64 -6.61 7.68
N PHE A 66 -3.10 -5.77 6.80
CA PHE A 66 -2.51 -4.49 7.16
C PHE A 66 -2.94 -3.41 6.17
N PHE A 67 -3.15 -2.21 6.70
CA PHE A 67 -3.25 -1.01 5.87
C PHE A 67 -1.92 -0.26 5.87
N ALA A 68 -1.47 0.13 4.68
CA ALA A 68 -0.43 1.15 4.56
C ALA A 68 -1.06 2.50 4.91
N LEU A 69 -0.59 3.12 5.99
CA LEU A 69 -1.09 4.42 6.46
C LEU A 69 -0.30 5.58 5.86
N GLY A 70 1.01 5.40 5.70
CA GLY A 70 1.88 6.45 5.23
C GLY A 70 3.12 5.95 4.49
N VAL A 71 3.81 6.88 3.86
CA VAL A 71 5.09 6.65 3.17
C VAL A 71 6.17 7.51 3.83
N THR A 72 7.24 6.89 4.31
CA THR A 72 8.36 7.56 5.01
C THR A 72 8.93 8.66 4.13
N SER A 73 8.94 9.88 4.66
CA SER A 73 9.38 11.08 3.93
C SER A 73 10.65 11.65 4.54
N VAL A 74 10.58 12.14 5.78
CA VAL A 74 11.71 12.76 6.47
C VAL A 74 11.83 12.15 7.86
N GLY A 75 13.04 11.68 8.19
CA GLY A 75 13.41 11.18 9.51
C GLY A 75 14.63 11.91 10.07
N PRO A 76 15.18 11.44 11.20
CA PRO A 76 16.41 11.95 11.79
C PRO A 76 17.61 11.71 10.87
N ALA A 77 18.46 12.72 10.72
CA ALA A 77 19.63 12.66 9.83
C ALA A 77 20.73 11.69 10.30
N ASP A 78 20.74 11.37 11.59
CA ASP A 78 21.72 10.51 12.26
C ASP A 78 21.07 9.21 12.80
N CYS A 79 19.87 8.88 12.31
CA CYS A 79 19.16 7.65 12.67
C CYS A 79 18.90 7.54 14.18
N THR A 80 18.65 8.69 14.81
CA THR A 80 18.45 8.81 16.25
C THR A 80 16.98 8.61 16.64
N PRO A 81 16.70 7.76 17.65
CA PRO A 81 15.33 7.46 18.08
C PRO A 81 14.67 8.58 18.88
N GLN A 82 15.39 9.68 19.13
CA GLN A 82 14.89 10.83 19.90
C GLN A 82 13.99 11.77 19.06
N HIS A 83 14.00 11.63 17.73
CA HIS A 83 13.22 12.47 16.84
C HIS A 83 12.16 11.67 16.09
N PRO A 84 10.95 12.22 15.93
CA PRO A 84 9.90 11.54 15.19
C PRO A 84 10.16 11.55 13.69
N ASP A 85 9.71 10.48 13.06
CA ASP A 85 9.64 10.36 11.62
C ASP A 85 8.35 10.98 11.09
N THR A 86 8.44 11.53 9.88
CA THR A 86 7.30 12.04 9.12
C THR A 86 7.01 11.17 7.93
N TYR A 87 5.72 10.95 7.70
CA TYR A 87 5.19 10.13 6.63
C TYR A 87 4.20 10.94 5.82
N THR A 88 4.20 10.76 4.50
CA THR A 88 3.10 11.22 3.66
C THR A 88 1.86 10.41 3.99
N ASP A 89 0.78 11.04 4.44
CA ASP A 89 -0.51 10.39 4.69
C ASP A 89 -1.08 9.86 3.37
N ILE A 90 -1.30 8.55 3.27
CA ILE A 90 -1.81 7.90 2.05
C ILE A 90 -3.29 8.19 1.82
N TYR A 91 -4.08 8.39 2.89
CA TYR A 91 -5.54 8.44 2.80
C TYR A 91 -6.09 9.54 1.87
N PRO A 92 -5.56 10.78 1.88
CA PRO A 92 -5.93 11.83 0.94
C PRO A 92 -5.60 11.49 -0.53
N TYR A 93 -4.58 10.66 -0.78
CA TYR A 93 -4.14 10.30 -2.13
C TYR A 93 -4.84 9.06 -2.70
N ARG A 94 -5.69 8.38 -1.94
CA ARG A 94 -6.36 7.13 -2.36
C ARG A 94 -7.02 7.19 -3.74
N SER A 95 -7.68 8.31 -4.07
CA SER A 95 -8.37 8.49 -5.36
C SER A 95 -7.37 8.60 -6.51
N TRP A 96 -6.28 9.33 -6.30
CA TRP A 96 -5.19 9.45 -7.26
C TRP A 96 -4.49 8.10 -7.45
N ILE A 97 -4.16 7.39 -6.36
CA ILE A 97 -3.55 6.05 -6.41
C ILE A 97 -4.41 5.11 -7.24
N LYS A 98 -5.73 5.03 -6.98
CA LYS A 98 -6.65 4.21 -7.79
C LYS A 98 -6.64 4.61 -9.26
N SER A 99 -6.62 5.91 -9.56
CA SER A 99 -6.61 6.40 -10.95
C SER A 99 -5.34 6.02 -11.72
N VAL A 100 -4.20 5.94 -11.03
CA VAL A 100 -2.91 5.52 -11.62
C VAL A 100 -2.87 4.00 -11.73
N ALA A 101 -3.23 3.29 -10.67
CA ALA A 101 -3.23 1.82 -10.63
C ALA A 101 -4.11 1.21 -11.72
N ASN A 102 -5.28 1.78 -12.00
CA ASN A 102 -6.18 1.32 -13.06
C ASN A 102 -5.61 1.46 -14.48
N LYS A 103 -4.57 2.27 -14.67
CA LYS A 103 -3.88 2.46 -15.96
C LYS A 103 -2.65 1.57 -16.11
N LEU A 104 -2.22 0.89 -15.05
CA LEU A 104 -1.09 -0.01 -15.11
C LEU A 104 -1.43 -1.23 -15.97
N PRO A 105 -0.46 -1.79 -16.73
CA PRO A 105 -0.64 -3.05 -17.42
C PRO A 105 -1.08 -4.11 -16.40
N LYS A 106 -2.17 -4.82 -16.73
CA LYS A 106 -2.62 -5.95 -15.92
C LYS A 106 -1.54 -7.03 -15.93
N SER A 107 -1.42 -7.73 -14.82
CA SER A 107 -0.54 -8.88 -14.74
C SER A 107 -1.00 -9.95 -15.75
N VAL A 108 -0.06 -10.78 -16.21
CA VAL A 108 -0.32 -11.86 -17.19
C VAL A 108 -1.49 -12.74 -16.74
N SER A 109 -1.60 -13.01 -15.44
CA SER A 109 -2.68 -13.82 -14.84
C SER A 109 -4.06 -13.14 -14.90
N GLU A 110 -4.13 -11.82 -14.76
CA GLU A 110 -5.40 -11.07 -14.84
C GLU A 110 -5.90 -10.96 -16.28
N THR A 111 -4.99 -10.81 -17.25
CA THR A 111 -5.35 -10.84 -18.68
C THR A 111 -5.97 -12.17 -19.09
N GLU A 112 -5.48 -13.29 -18.56
CA GLU A 112 -6.05 -14.62 -18.83
C GLU A 112 -7.44 -14.80 -18.22
N ALA A 113 -7.64 -14.31 -16.99
CA ALA A 113 -8.93 -14.35 -16.32
C ALA A 113 -10.00 -13.49 -17.03
N GLU A 114 -9.61 -12.32 -17.54
CA GLU A 114 -10.51 -11.46 -18.32
C GLU A 114 -10.84 -12.01 -19.71
N ASN A 115 -9.85 -12.61 -20.40
CA ASN A 115 -10.10 -13.26 -21.68
C ASN A 115 -11.03 -14.48 -21.55
N LYS A 116 -10.96 -15.22 -20.44
CA LYS A 116 -11.92 -16.30 -20.13
C LYS A 116 -13.34 -15.77 -19.91
N LYS A 117 -13.51 -14.58 -19.33
CA LYS A 117 -14.83 -13.93 -19.15
C LYS A 117 -15.42 -13.37 -20.45
N LYS A 118 -14.57 -12.96 -21.41
CA LYS A 118 -15.00 -12.43 -22.72
C LYS A 118 -15.31 -13.49 -23.77
N LYS A 119 -15.06 -14.78 -23.50
CA LYS A 119 -15.42 -15.86 -24.43
C LYS A 119 -16.95 -15.98 -24.48
N PRO A 120 -17.60 -15.76 -25.64
CA PRO A 120 -19.04 -15.90 -25.74
C PRO A 120 -19.45 -17.35 -25.41
N ARG A 121 -20.53 -17.52 -24.63
CA ARG A 121 -21.20 -18.81 -24.48
C ARG A 121 -21.75 -19.19 -25.85
N ASN A 122 -21.20 -20.25 -26.45
CA ASN A 122 -21.87 -20.92 -27.56
C ASN A 122 -23.08 -21.65 -26.98
N ASP A 123 -24.21 -20.97 -26.87
CA ASP A 123 -25.49 -21.64 -26.66
C ASP A 123 -25.82 -22.41 -27.94
N GLY A 124 -25.59 -23.72 -27.89
CA GLY A 124 -25.94 -24.67 -28.94
C GLY A 124 -27.46 -24.75 -29.14
N GLY A 125 -28.02 -23.76 -29.83
CA GLY A 125 -29.39 -23.77 -30.31
C GLY A 125 -29.54 -24.62 -31.57
N GLY A 126 -29.66 -25.94 -31.39
CA GLY A 126 -30.05 -26.85 -32.46
C GLY A 126 -31.50 -26.61 -32.91
N LYS A 127 -31.71 -25.77 -33.93
CA LYS A 127 -33.01 -25.65 -34.61
C LYS A 127 -33.25 -26.88 -35.50
N GLY A 128 -34.01 -27.85 -35.00
CA GLY A 128 -34.60 -28.91 -35.82
C GLY A 128 -35.67 -28.34 -36.76
N ARG A 129 -35.37 -28.29 -38.06
CA ARG A 129 -36.37 -28.07 -39.12
C ARG A 129 -37.25 -29.31 -39.26
N ARG A 130 -38.55 -29.23 -38.92
CA ARG A 130 -39.56 -30.19 -39.40
C ARG A 130 -40.28 -29.59 -40.61
N ASN A 131 -40.10 -30.21 -41.77
CA ASN A 131 -40.82 -29.90 -42.99
C ASN A 131 -42.30 -30.29 -42.87
N LYS A 132 -43.18 -29.36 -43.27
CA LYS A 132 -44.60 -29.58 -43.58
C LYS A 132 -44.73 -30.66 -44.67
N LYS A 133 -45.43 -31.76 -44.39
CA LYS A 133 -46.12 -32.55 -45.42
C LYS A 133 -47.53 -31.96 -45.58
N LYS A 134 -47.83 -31.50 -46.79
CA LYS A 134 -49.17 -31.12 -47.25
C LYS A 134 -49.98 -32.39 -47.47
N ASN A 135 -51.25 -32.36 -47.06
CA ASN A 135 -52.30 -33.24 -47.59
C ASN A 135 -52.58 -32.90 -49.06
#